data_AF-W2RAR1-F1
#
_entry.id   AF-W2RAR1-F1
#
_cell.length_a   1.000
_cell.length_b   1.000
_cell.length_c   1.000
_cell.angle_alpha   90.00
_cell.angle_beta   90.00
_cell.angle_gamma   90.00
#
_symmetry.space_group_name_H-M   'P 1'
#
loop_
_entity.id
_entity.type
_entity.pdbx_description
1 polymer ?
#
loop_
_entity_poly.entity_id
_entity_poly.type
_entity_poly.pdbx_seq_one_letter_code
_entity_poly.pdbx_strand_id
1 'polypeptide(L)'
;MEIQRSSRQWSDFFRRNAVQRIISATVLAPAVTIFLWLSPAFATTTVCSFMISTCAYEYACLANRIRLRILTQMKVMEGLMNDSERRLGNFTSLNNTRSNHSVTSSRDSEVDPEPPSPVESVSSINSIRTRTRTSQPDARAIQEERENREIAIVDDELRDQEDRIHRCAVTGVAVQYFEGHVWWAAAFVSIPVCMVTSAVFLLSIQWVDTFESTEFYTYRWFFAIPTGYVVALCACLTPDWQYSVITLIKYGVFTILTLHSTACPMNELDCNLLMGTSEIFLGGMVVILVFRFASTSGKAEAFVSFMLDIVGLLYVTGTLSILVAFVDDNHRTLYRKLLIALLYIVWASDTGAYLIGKVLDYFHYPYYNPLAAHLSKNKDYEGTLGAIIFGIITMVVASELLDLPGSFEMKVGFTVLAVVVGRMGDLFESLLKRAAGVKDSGTLIPGHGGVLDRIDALMFATIVFSRYYALQS
;
A
#
# COMPACT_ATOMS: atom_id res chain seq x y z
N MET A 1 13.13 -33.86 32.53
CA MET A 1 12.12 -33.43 31.55
C MET A 1 11.77 -31.94 31.63
N GLU A 2 11.84 -31.27 32.79
CA GLU A 2 11.32 -29.89 32.94
C GLU A 2 11.99 -28.83 32.07
N ILE A 3 13.30 -28.92 31.78
CA ILE A 3 14.00 -27.99 30.89
C ILE A 3 13.33 -27.93 29.50
N GLN A 4 12.87 -29.07 28.99
CA GLN A 4 12.17 -29.20 27.70
C GLN A 4 10.71 -28.71 27.75
N ARG A 5 10.14 -28.56 28.96
CA ARG A 5 8.83 -27.95 29.20
C ARG A 5 8.95 -26.43 29.26
N SER A 6 9.99 -25.93 29.94
CA SER A 6 10.34 -24.51 29.99
C SER A 6 10.61 -23.94 28.60
N SER A 7 11.45 -24.59 27.78
CA SER A 7 11.76 -24.08 26.43
C SER A 7 10.53 -24.00 25.51
N ARG A 8 9.60 -24.96 25.58
CA ARG A 8 8.31 -24.89 24.88
C ARG A 8 7.42 -23.76 25.39
N GLN A 9 7.37 -23.56 26.71
CA GLN A 9 6.57 -22.50 27.32
C GLN A 9 7.13 -21.09 26.99
N TRP A 10 8.45 -20.96 26.84
CA TRP A 10 9.10 -19.75 26.30
C TRP A 10 8.84 -19.59 24.79
N SER A 11 8.89 -20.65 23.99
CA SER A 11 8.56 -20.52 22.55
C SER A 11 7.10 -20.13 22.32
N ASP A 12 6.14 -20.68 23.07
CA ASP A 12 4.72 -20.29 22.98
C ASP A 12 4.40 -18.95 23.69
N PHE A 13 5.35 -18.38 24.44
CA PHE A 13 5.31 -16.99 24.87
C PHE A 13 5.78 -16.05 23.76
N PHE A 14 6.96 -16.29 23.17
CA PHE A 14 7.51 -15.52 22.05
C PHE A 14 6.63 -15.57 20.79
N ARG A 15 6.00 -16.72 20.52
CA ARG A 15 5.07 -16.96 19.40
C ARG A 15 3.73 -16.22 19.54
N ARG A 16 3.49 -15.50 20.64
CA ARG A 16 2.39 -14.54 20.72
C ARG A 16 2.78 -13.30 19.93
N ASN A 17 2.06 -12.99 18.85
CA ASN A 17 2.29 -11.80 18.02
C ASN A 17 2.41 -10.49 18.84
N ALA A 18 1.74 -10.41 19.99
CA ALA A 18 1.88 -9.30 20.93
C ALA A 18 3.29 -9.16 21.54
N VAL A 19 3.94 -10.28 21.90
CA VAL A 19 5.29 -10.29 22.49
C VAL A 19 6.33 -9.90 21.44
N GLN A 20 6.24 -10.45 20.22
CA GLN A 20 7.11 -10.04 19.11
C GLN A 20 6.92 -8.54 18.77
N ARG A 21 5.68 -8.04 18.72
CA ARG A 21 5.40 -6.61 18.49
C ARG A 21 5.96 -5.71 19.60
N ILE A 22 5.76 -6.08 20.87
CA ILE A 22 6.28 -5.31 22.01
C ILE A 22 7.82 -5.29 21.98
N ILE A 23 8.49 -6.44 21.83
CA ILE A 23 9.97 -6.48 21.76
C ILE A 23 10.49 -5.70 20.55
N SER A 24 9.85 -5.84 19.39
CA SER A 24 10.18 -5.07 18.19
C SER A 24 10.07 -3.57 18.45
N ALA A 25 8.97 -3.08 19.03
CA ALA A 25 8.78 -1.68 19.38
C ALA A 25 9.80 -1.19 20.44
N THR A 26 10.05 -1.97 21.50
CA THR A 26 10.99 -1.63 22.57
C THR A 26 12.44 -1.53 22.09
N VAL A 27 12.82 -2.22 21.00
CA VAL A 27 14.16 -2.09 20.39
C VAL A 27 14.18 -1.04 19.29
N LEU A 28 13.19 -1.05 18.38
CA LEU A 28 13.14 -0.17 17.22
C LEU A 28 12.90 1.29 17.60
N ALA A 29 12.03 1.58 18.56
CA ALA A 29 11.71 2.96 18.95
C ALA A 29 12.92 3.74 19.49
N PRO A 30 13.68 3.25 20.49
CA PRO A 30 14.90 3.93 20.92
C PRO A 30 15.99 3.91 19.83
N ALA A 31 16.13 2.83 19.04
CA ALA A 31 17.13 2.78 17.96
C ALA A 31 16.89 3.86 16.90
N VAL A 32 15.65 4.03 16.43
CA VAL A 32 15.29 5.09 15.48
C VAL A 32 15.39 6.46 16.14
N THR A 33 14.97 6.63 17.40
CA THR A 33 15.10 7.93 18.11
C THR A 33 16.56 8.36 18.26
N ILE A 34 17.45 7.44 18.64
CA ILE A 34 18.89 7.67 18.73
C ILE A 34 19.48 8.01 17.35
N PHE A 35 19.05 7.31 16.29
CA PHE A 35 19.45 7.60 14.92
C PHE A 35 19.01 9.01 14.49
N LEU A 36 17.74 9.37 14.67
CA LEU A 36 17.17 10.69 14.33
C LEU A 36 17.83 11.84 15.11
N TRP A 37 18.19 11.59 16.37
CA TRP A 37 18.82 12.60 17.22
C TRP A 37 20.29 12.83 16.85
N LEU A 38 21.09 11.76 16.69
CA LEU A 38 22.54 11.85 16.51
C LEU A 38 23.00 12.04 15.05
N SER A 39 22.22 11.61 14.06
CA SER A 39 22.70 11.57 12.67
C SER A 39 22.68 12.94 11.98
N PRO A 40 23.51 13.19 10.95
CA PRO A 40 23.35 14.38 10.10
C PRO A 40 22.04 14.31 9.29
N ALA A 41 21.49 15.46 8.90
CA ALA A 41 20.24 15.55 8.12
C ALA A 41 20.28 14.69 6.84
N PHE A 42 21.42 14.72 6.16
CA PHE A 42 21.83 13.84 5.07
C PHE A 42 21.48 12.35 5.28
N ALA A 43 21.69 11.79 6.47
CA ALA A 43 21.47 10.37 6.74
C ALA A 43 19.98 10.01 6.82
N THR A 44 19.16 10.90 7.40
CA THR A 44 17.69 10.76 7.39
C THR A 44 17.12 10.85 5.97
N THR A 45 17.65 11.75 5.12
CA THR A 45 17.29 11.80 3.69
C THR A 45 17.69 10.53 2.95
N THR A 46 18.85 9.94 3.28
CA THR A 46 19.32 8.66 2.72
C THR A 46 18.39 7.50 3.11
N VAL A 47 17.95 7.43 4.38
CA VAL A 47 16.97 6.42 4.84
C VAL A 47 15.62 6.59 4.13
N CYS A 48 15.11 7.82 4.00
CA CYS A 48 13.87 8.08 3.25
C CYS A 48 13.99 7.66 1.78
N SER A 49 15.18 7.81 1.18
CA SER A 49 15.49 7.37 -0.19
C SER A 49 15.51 5.85 -0.35
N PHE A 50 15.90 5.10 0.69
CA PHE A 50 15.74 3.65 0.71
C PHE A 50 14.27 3.25 0.88
N MET A 51 13.54 3.93 1.77
CA MET A 51 12.11 3.65 2.04
C MET A 51 11.23 3.88 0.81
N ILE A 52 11.43 4.98 0.06
CA ILE A 52 10.70 5.17 -1.20
C ILE A 52 11.06 4.10 -2.23
N SER A 53 12.31 3.67 -2.31
CA SER A 53 12.74 2.67 -3.28
C SER A 53 12.07 1.31 -3.02
N THR A 54 12.03 0.86 -1.77
CA THR A 54 11.36 -0.40 -1.39
C THR A 54 9.84 -0.29 -1.50
N CYS A 55 9.24 0.82 -1.07
CA CYS A 55 7.80 1.02 -1.13
C CYS A 55 7.29 1.23 -2.58
N ALA A 56 8.07 1.84 -3.46
CA ALA A 56 7.74 1.94 -4.89
C ALA A 56 7.81 0.56 -5.58
N TYR A 57 8.75 -0.31 -5.16
CA TYR A 57 8.81 -1.70 -5.62
C TYR A 57 7.62 -2.53 -5.14
N GLU A 58 7.28 -2.49 -3.84
CA GLU A 58 6.10 -3.19 -3.30
C GLU A 58 4.81 -2.68 -3.96
N TYR A 59 4.66 -1.36 -4.11
CA TYR A 59 3.56 -0.76 -4.84
C TYR A 59 3.51 -1.21 -6.31
N ALA A 60 4.64 -1.35 -7.00
CA ALA A 60 4.68 -1.83 -8.38
C ALA A 60 4.22 -3.30 -8.51
N CYS A 61 4.62 -4.17 -7.58
CA CYS A 61 4.12 -5.55 -7.50
C CYS A 61 2.60 -5.60 -7.24
N LEU A 62 2.12 -4.75 -6.34
CA LEU A 62 0.70 -4.62 -6.00
C LEU A 62 -0.12 -4.09 -7.19
N ALA A 63 0.35 -3.03 -7.85
CA ALA A 63 -0.25 -2.45 -9.04
C ALA A 63 -0.27 -3.43 -10.23
N ASN A 64 0.73 -4.31 -10.36
CA ASN A 64 0.72 -5.35 -11.39
C ASN A 64 -0.42 -6.36 -11.16
N ARG A 65 -0.60 -6.87 -9.94
CA ARG A 65 -1.73 -7.77 -9.60
C ARG A 65 -3.08 -7.08 -9.87
N ILE A 66 -3.24 -5.80 -9.49
CA ILE A 66 -4.46 -5.02 -9.77
C ILE A 66 -4.70 -4.87 -11.28
N ARG A 67 -3.68 -4.49 -12.07
CA ARG A 67 -3.76 -4.36 -13.54
C ARG A 67 -4.20 -5.67 -14.18
N LEU A 68 -3.52 -6.79 -13.86
CA LEU A 68 -3.80 -8.11 -14.45
C LEU A 68 -5.24 -8.55 -14.17
N ARG A 69 -5.72 -8.38 -12.93
CA ARG A 69 -7.10 -8.68 -12.53
C ARG A 69 -8.13 -7.85 -13.30
N ILE A 70 -7.96 -6.52 -13.35
CA ILE A 70 -8.86 -5.62 -14.08
C ILE A 70 -8.93 -6.00 -15.57
N LEU A 71 -7.79 -6.27 -16.20
CA LEU A 71 -7.75 -6.68 -17.62
C LEU A 71 -8.38 -8.05 -17.87
N THR A 72 -8.35 -8.95 -16.89
CA THR A 72 -9.00 -10.27 -16.96
C THR A 72 -10.53 -10.11 -16.88
N GLN A 73 -11.02 -9.38 -15.88
CA GLN A 73 -12.44 -9.03 -15.76
C GLN A 73 -12.99 -8.32 -17.01
N MET A 74 -12.25 -7.36 -17.57
CA MET A 74 -12.66 -6.66 -18.80
C MET A 74 -12.79 -7.61 -20.00
N LYS A 75 -11.85 -8.55 -20.18
CA LYS A 75 -11.92 -9.55 -21.27
C LYS A 75 -13.07 -10.53 -21.10
N VAL A 76 -13.36 -10.95 -19.86
CA VAL A 76 -14.53 -11.79 -19.56
C VAL A 76 -15.82 -11.05 -19.89
N MET A 77 -15.94 -9.78 -19.49
CA MET A 77 -17.12 -8.94 -19.79
C MET A 77 -17.29 -8.73 -21.30
N GLU A 78 -16.21 -8.41 -22.02
CA GLU A 78 -16.20 -8.27 -23.48
C GLU A 78 -16.58 -9.58 -24.18
N GLY A 79 -16.10 -10.73 -23.70
CA GLY A 79 -16.48 -12.06 -24.20
C GLY A 79 -17.96 -12.38 -24.00
N LEU A 80 -18.51 -12.09 -22.81
CA LEU A 80 -19.94 -12.26 -22.51
C LEU A 80 -20.82 -11.34 -23.36
N MET A 81 -20.41 -10.09 -23.57
CA MET A 81 -21.12 -9.14 -24.43
C MET A 81 -21.16 -9.66 -25.88
N ASN A 82 -20.00 -10.04 -26.44
CA ASN A 82 -19.91 -10.62 -27.78
C ASN A 82 -20.74 -11.92 -27.95
N ASP A 83 -20.82 -12.80 -26.94
CA ASP A 83 -21.66 -13.99 -27.03
C ASP A 83 -23.16 -13.65 -26.97
N SER A 84 -23.55 -12.65 -26.16
CA SER A 84 -24.93 -12.17 -26.12
C SER A 84 -25.38 -11.51 -27.43
N GLU A 85 -24.51 -10.73 -28.08
CA GLU A 85 -24.76 -10.18 -29.42
C GLU A 85 -24.87 -11.28 -30.47
N ARG A 86 -23.99 -12.29 -30.44
CA ARG A 86 -24.07 -13.46 -31.35
C ARG A 86 -25.38 -14.24 -31.18
N ARG A 87 -25.83 -14.46 -29.94
CA ARG A 87 -27.13 -15.09 -29.67
C ARG A 87 -28.27 -14.25 -30.22
N LEU A 88 -28.27 -12.93 -29.97
CA LEU A 88 -29.32 -12.03 -30.45
C LEU A 88 -29.37 -11.96 -31.99
N GLY A 89 -28.22 -11.89 -32.66
CA GLY A 89 -28.10 -11.94 -34.11
C GLY A 89 -28.56 -13.28 -34.73
N ASN A 90 -28.31 -14.40 -34.05
CA ASN A 90 -28.85 -15.70 -34.47
C ASN A 90 -30.38 -15.77 -34.32
N PHE A 91 -30.97 -15.15 -33.28
CA PHE A 91 -32.42 -15.06 -33.12
C PHE A 91 -33.09 -14.21 -34.21
N THR A 92 -32.51 -13.07 -34.61
CA THR A 92 -33.03 -12.27 -35.74
C THR A 92 -32.84 -12.97 -37.09
N SER A 93 -31.73 -13.69 -37.29
CA SER A 93 -31.50 -14.55 -38.46
C SER A 93 -32.56 -15.66 -38.58
N LEU A 94 -32.87 -16.35 -37.48
CA LEU A 94 -33.91 -17.39 -37.41
C LEU A 94 -35.31 -16.83 -37.68
N ASN A 95 -35.64 -15.63 -37.19
CA ASN A 95 -36.93 -15.00 -37.52
C ASN A 95 -37.03 -14.59 -38.99
N ASN A 96 -35.95 -14.06 -39.59
CA ASN A 96 -35.93 -13.71 -41.03
C ASN A 96 -35.96 -14.95 -41.96
N THR A 97 -35.54 -16.12 -41.50
CA THR A 97 -35.77 -17.38 -42.24
C THR A 97 -37.19 -17.92 -42.04
N ARG A 98 -37.83 -17.62 -40.91
CA ARG A 98 -39.19 -18.10 -40.58
C ARG A 98 -40.31 -17.24 -41.19
N SER A 99 -40.05 -16.00 -41.57
CA SER A 99 -41.03 -15.08 -42.18
C SER A 99 -41.42 -15.42 -43.63
N ASN A 100 -40.71 -16.32 -44.31
CA ASN A 100 -40.89 -16.59 -45.74
C ASN A 100 -41.77 -17.82 -46.06
N HIS A 101 -42.29 -18.55 -45.06
CA HIS A 101 -43.29 -19.60 -45.31
C HIS A 101 -44.72 -19.09 -45.09
N SER A 102 -45.43 -18.90 -46.20
CA SER A 102 -46.81 -18.44 -46.27
C SER A 102 -47.81 -19.42 -45.65
N VAL A 103 -48.88 -18.86 -45.07
CA VAL A 103 -50.07 -19.55 -44.57
C VAL A 103 -50.70 -20.51 -45.60
N THR A 104 -50.96 -21.74 -45.19
CA THR A 104 -52.05 -22.60 -45.69
C THR A 104 -52.56 -23.50 -44.56
N SER A 105 -53.84 -23.86 -44.58
CA SER A 105 -54.56 -24.42 -43.43
C SER A 105 -55.30 -25.73 -43.74
N SER A 106 -55.17 -26.75 -42.88
CA SER A 106 -56.09 -27.90 -42.85
C SER A 106 -56.02 -28.69 -41.52
N ARG A 107 -57.18 -28.76 -40.85
CA ARG A 107 -57.83 -29.91 -40.17
C ARG A 107 -57.15 -31.28 -40.21
N ASP A 108 -57.28 -32.17 -39.21
CA ASP A 108 -57.82 -32.13 -37.81
C ASP A 108 -56.91 -33.09 -36.95
N SER A 109 -57.20 -33.89 -35.89
CA SER A 109 -58.40 -34.46 -35.21
C SER A 109 -58.07 -34.89 -33.74
N GLU A 110 -58.68 -35.96 -33.20
CA GLU A 110 -58.60 -36.49 -31.80
C GLU A 110 -57.21 -37.12 -31.39
N VAL A 111 -56.87 -37.50 -30.14
CA VAL A 111 -57.58 -38.26 -29.05
C VAL A 111 -57.13 -37.86 -27.62
N ASP A 112 -57.91 -38.29 -26.61
CA ASP A 112 -57.98 -37.95 -25.17
C ASP A 112 -56.74 -38.10 -24.23
N PRO A 113 -56.79 -37.51 -23.01
CA PRO A 113 -55.79 -37.63 -21.93
C PRO A 113 -56.22 -38.50 -20.72
N GLU A 114 -55.26 -38.94 -19.90
CA GLU A 114 -55.50 -39.37 -18.49
C GLU A 114 -54.36 -38.91 -17.53
N PRO A 115 -54.60 -38.84 -16.19
CA PRO A 115 -53.76 -38.13 -15.21
C PRO A 115 -52.82 -39.04 -14.40
N PRO A 116 -52.07 -38.51 -13.40
CA PRO A 116 -52.61 -38.58 -12.03
C PRO A 116 -52.24 -37.43 -11.07
N SER A 117 -52.94 -37.44 -9.93
CA SER A 117 -52.56 -36.89 -8.61
C SER A 117 -53.04 -37.91 -7.55
N PRO A 118 -52.79 -37.82 -6.21
CA PRO A 118 -52.38 -36.66 -5.44
C PRO A 118 -51.33 -36.93 -4.33
N VAL A 119 -51.32 -36.06 -3.31
CA VAL A 119 -50.43 -35.94 -2.15
C VAL A 119 -50.64 -37.03 -1.07
N GLU A 120 -49.54 -37.50 -0.49
CA GLU A 120 -49.43 -37.90 0.93
C GLU A 120 -48.31 -37.06 1.57
N SER A 121 -48.41 -36.36 2.70
CA SER A 121 -49.01 -36.56 4.04
C SER A 121 -47.93 -36.83 5.11
N VAL A 122 -48.02 -36.15 6.25
CA VAL A 122 -46.94 -36.04 7.25
C VAL A 122 -47.02 -37.16 8.28
N SER A 123 -45.87 -37.74 8.67
CA SER A 123 -45.74 -38.54 9.89
C SER A 123 -44.62 -38.00 10.80
N SER A 124 -44.88 -38.05 12.12
CA SER A 124 -44.09 -37.34 13.12
C SER A 124 -43.03 -38.23 13.79
N ILE A 125 -41.79 -37.73 13.92
CA ILE A 125 -40.81 -38.31 14.86
C ILE A 125 -40.26 -37.19 15.76
N ASN A 126 -40.54 -37.32 17.07
CA ASN A 126 -39.94 -36.47 18.09
C ASN A 126 -38.45 -36.81 18.24
N SER A 127 -37.56 -35.88 17.87
CA SER A 127 -36.17 -35.89 18.34
C SER A 127 -35.99 -34.79 19.39
N ILE A 128 -35.38 -35.16 20.53
CA ILE A 128 -35.18 -34.25 21.66
C ILE A 128 -34.19 -33.18 21.23
N ARG A 129 -34.68 -31.94 21.07
CA ARG A 129 -33.85 -30.79 20.66
C ARG A 129 -32.99 -30.31 21.83
N THR A 130 -31.96 -31.08 22.15
CA THR A 130 -30.89 -30.70 23.08
C THR A 130 -30.38 -29.32 22.67
N ARG A 131 -30.65 -28.30 23.48
CA ARG A 131 -30.40 -26.90 23.12
C ARG A 131 -28.94 -26.56 23.35
N THR A 132 -28.05 -27.18 22.58
CA THR A 132 -26.64 -26.81 22.49
C THR A 132 -26.59 -25.32 22.20
N ARG A 133 -25.99 -24.54 23.11
CA ARG A 133 -25.62 -23.15 22.83
C ARG A 133 -24.52 -23.19 21.78
N THR A 134 -24.89 -23.20 20.50
CA THR A 134 -24.00 -22.75 19.44
C THR A 134 -23.60 -21.33 19.80
N SER A 135 -22.34 -21.14 20.18
CA SER A 135 -21.74 -19.81 20.33
C SER A 135 -22.04 -19.02 19.07
N GLN A 136 -22.70 -17.87 19.23
CA GLN A 136 -22.99 -16.97 18.12
C GLN A 136 -21.66 -16.67 17.42
N PRO A 137 -21.50 -17.01 16.13
CA PRO A 137 -20.21 -16.92 15.47
C PRO A 137 -19.74 -15.47 15.52
N ASP A 138 -18.53 -15.30 16.06
CA ASP A 138 -17.98 -13.98 16.35
C ASP A 138 -17.94 -13.13 15.07
N ALA A 139 -18.46 -11.90 15.12
CA ALA A 139 -18.52 -11.01 13.97
C ALA A 139 -17.11 -10.79 13.37
N ARG A 140 -16.09 -10.76 14.23
CA ARG A 140 -14.68 -10.71 13.84
C ARG A 140 -14.23 -12.00 13.15
N ALA A 141 -14.73 -13.18 13.51
CA ALA A 141 -14.38 -14.45 12.86
C ALA A 141 -15.03 -14.57 11.46
N ILE A 142 -16.31 -14.25 11.33
CA ILE A 142 -17.03 -14.26 10.04
C ILE A 142 -16.33 -13.36 9.01
N GLN A 143 -15.90 -12.17 9.43
CA GLN A 143 -15.22 -11.23 8.55
C GLN A 143 -13.84 -11.74 8.09
N GLU A 144 -13.13 -12.53 8.89
CA GLU A 144 -11.87 -13.16 8.48
C GLU A 144 -12.10 -14.26 7.44
N GLU A 145 -13.13 -15.08 7.65
CA GLU A 145 -13.46 -16.15 6.70
C GLU A 145 -13.89 -15.56 5.34
N ARG A 146 -14.65 -14.47 5.36
CA ARG A 146 -15.01 -13.70 4.16
C ARG A 146 -13.77 -13.15 3.45
N GLU A 147 -12.88 -12.48 4.17
CA GLU A 147 -11.61 -11.94 3.63
C GLU A 147 -10.77 -13.06 2.99
N ASN A 148 -10.64 -14.21 3.67
CA ASN A 148 -9.89 -15.36 3.16
C ASN A 148 -10.50 -15.95 1.88
N ARG A 149 -11.84 -16.05 1.81
CA ARG A 149 -12.57 -16.51 0.62
C ARG A 149 -12.42 -15.54 -0.55
N GLU A 150 -12.55 -14.23 -0.31
CA GLU A 150 -12.38 -13.20 -1.34
C GLU A 150 -10.94 -13.19 -1.91
N ILE A 151 -9.91 -13.41 -1.07
CA ILE A 151 -8.52 -13.58 -1.52
C ILE A 151 -8.35 -14.86 -2.37
N ALA A 152 -8.86 -16.00 -1.90
CA ALA A 152 -8.71 -17.27 -2.62
C ALA A 152 -9.37 -17.26 -4.01
N ILE A 153 -10.46 -16.50 -4.20
CA ILE A 153 -11.09 -16.30 -5.51
C ILE A 153 -10.17 -15.51 -6.45
N VAL A 154 -9.43 -14.52 -5.96
CA VAL A 154 -8.51 -13.72 -6.79
C VAL A 154 -7.24 -14.49 -7.14
N ASP A 155 -6.76 -15.33 -6.22
CA ASP A 155 -5.59 -16.18 -6.47
C ASP A 155 -5.92 -17.24 -7.54
N ASP A 156 -7.14 -17.82 -7.51
CA ASP A 156 -7.62 -18.73 -8.56
C ASP A 156 -7.87 -18.00 -9.92
N GLU A 157 -8.41 -16.77 -9.89
CA GLU A 157 -8.56 -15.89 -11.06
C GLU A 157 -7.20 -15.57 -11.73
N LEU A 158 -6.13 -15.45 -10.93
CA LEU A 158 -4.78 -15.11 -11.37
C LEU A 158 -3.89 -16.33 -11.65
N ARG A 159 -4.35 -17.56 -11.36
CA ARG A 159 -3.56 -18.80 -11.48
C ARG A 159 -3.02 -19.04 -12.90
N ASP A 160 -3.85 -18.80 -13.92
CA ASP A 160 -3.44 -18.86 -15.35
C ASP A 160 -2.48 -17.71 -15.76
N GLN A 161 -2.06 -16.89 -14.80
CA GLN A 161 -1.12 -15.76 -14.97
C GLN A 161 0.02 -15.79 -13.95
N GLU A 162 0.17 -16.87 -13.15
CA GLU A 162 1.19 -17.01 -12.11
C GLU A 162 2.62 -16.81 -12.67
N ASP A 163 2.93 -17.38 -13.84
CA ASP A 163 4.17 -17.14 -14.59
C ASP A 163 4.46 -15.65 -14.89
N ARG A 164 3.45 -14.79 -14.97
CA ARG A 164 3.57 -13.32 -15.18
C ARG A 164 3.63 -12.54 -13.86
N ILE A 165 3.26 -13.17 -12.75
CA ILE A 165 3.34 -12.58 -11.41
C ILE A 165 4.72 -12.87 -10.79
N HIS A 166 5.30 -14.04 -11.08
CA HIS A 166 6.66 -14.40 -10.64
C HIS A 166 7.78 -13.95 -11.60
N ARG A 167 7.44 -13.45 -12.80
CA ARG A 167 8.39 -12.76 -13.68
C ARG A 167 8.79 -11.42 -13.06
N CYS A 168 10.08 -11.10 -13.19
CA CYS A 168 10.70 -9.82 -12.89
C CYS A 168 11.34 -9.26 -14.17
N ALA A 169 11.60 -7.95 -14.21
CA ALA A 169 12.24 -7.27 -15.33
C ALA A 169 13.58 -7.92 -15.75
N VAL A 170 14.32 -8.48 -14.78
CA VAL A 170 15.62 -9.13 -14.99
C VAL A 170 15.53 -10.66 -15.22
N THR A 171 14.34 -11.28 -15.15
CA THR A 171 14.18 -12.76 -15.30
C THR A 171 14.78 -13.31 -16.60
N GLY A 172 14.70 -12.58 -17.73
CA GLY A 172 15.34 -13.00 -18.98
C GLY A 172 16.87 -13.13 -18.87
N VAL A 173 17.52 -12.14 -18.24
CA VAL A 173 18.97 -12.15 -17.97
C VAL A 173 19.31 -13.24 -16.94
N ALA A 174 18.45 -13.45 -15.94
CA ALA A 174 18.64 -14.47 -14.92
C ALA A 174 18.67 -15.90 -15.50
N VAL A 175 17.76 -16.21 -16.42
CA VAL A 175 17.73 -17.51 -17.12
C VAL A 175 18.94 -17.66 -18.06
N GLN A 176 19.37 -16.59 -18.74
CA GLN A 176 20.46 -16.65 -19.72
C GLN A 176 21.86 -16.71 -19.08
N TYR A 177 22.09 -16.06 -17.94
CA TYR A 177 23.44 -15.85 -17.37
C TYR A 177 23.62 -16.32 -15.92
N PHE A 178 22.54 -16.61 -15.18
CA PHE A 178 22.59 -16.88 -13.74
C PHE A 178 21.79 -18.14 -13.33
N GLU A 179 21.58 -19.09 -14.25
CA GLU A 179 20.89 -20.37 -14.00
C GLU A 179 19.47 -20.21 -13.41
N GLY A 180 18.82 -19.06 -13.64
CA GLY A 180 17.52 -18.70 -13.07
C GLY A 180 17.57 -17.96 -11.73
N HIS A 181 18.73 -17.72 -11.13
CA HIS A 181 18.87 -16.99 -9.86
C HIS A 181 18.64 -15.48 -10.02
N VAL A 182 17.35 -15.07 -10.01
CA VAL A 182 16.90 -13.68 -10.20
C VAL A 182 17.59 -12.69 -9.25
N TRP A 183 17.83 -13.06 -7.98
CA TRP A 183 18.50 -12.18 -7.01
C TRP A 183 19.94 -11.82 -7.40
N TRP A 184 20.73 -12.79 -7.89
CA TRP A 184 22.08 -12.52 -8.38
C TRP A 184 22.04 -11.66 -9.64
N ALA A 185 21.19 -12.02 -10.61
CA ALA A 185 21.03 -11.25 -11.83
C ALA A 185 20.62 -9.79 -11.54
N ALA A 186 19.69 -9.56 -10.61
CA ALA A 186 19.29 -8.21 -10.19
C ALA A 186 20.43 -7.43 -9.52
N ALA A 187 21.24 -8.09 -8.68
CA ALA A 187 22.40 -7.47 -8.03
C ALA A 187 23.55 -7.13 -8.99
N PHE A 188 23.69 -7.84 -10.11
CA PHE A 188 24.66 -7.49 -11.16
C PHE A 188 24.12 -6.43 -12.14
N VAL A 189 22.85 -6.50 -12.54
CA VAL A 189 22.21 -5.52 -13.45
C VAL A 189 21.96 -4.18 -12.76
N SER A 190 21.79 -4.15 -11.43
CA SER A 190 21.67 -2.89 -10.68
C SER A 190 22.96 -2.05 -10.68
N ILE A 191 24.15 -2.63 -10.92
CA ILE A 191 25.42 -1.91 -10.95
C ILE A 191 25.48 -0.85 -12.08
N PRO A 192 25.33 -1.21 -13.37
CA PRO A 192 25.34 -0.22 -14.45
C PRO A 192 24.15 0.76 -14.36
N VAL A 193 22.99 0.31 -13.90
CA VAL A 193 21.84 1.21 -13.67
C VAL A 193 22.15 2.23 -12.58
N CYS A 194 22.75 1.81 -11.46
CA CYS A 194 23.23 2.69 -10.39
C CYS A 194 24.29 3.69 -10.90
N MET A 195 25.24 3.25 -11.73
CA MET A 195 26.23 4.14 -12.33
C MET A 195 25.56 5.23 -13.17
N VAL A 196 24.56 4.88 -13.99
CA VAL A 196 23.80 5.85 -14.81
C VAL A 196 22.95 6.79 -13.93
N THR A 197 22.17 6.27 -12.98
CA THR A 197 21.34 7.13 -12.11
C THR A 197 22.18 8.05 -11.23
N SER A 198 23.30 7.55 -10.70
CA SER A 198 24.24 8.36 -9.92
C SER A 198 24.88 9.43 -10.79
N ALA A 199 25.35 9.10 -12.00
CA ALA A 199 25.95 10.07 -12.90
C ALA A 199 24.96 11.18 -13.30
N VAL A 200 23.71 10.83 -13.64
CA VAL A 200 22.66 11.81 -13.96
C VAL A 200 22.38 12.74 -12.77
N PHE A 201 22.26 12.20 -11.56
CA PHE A 201 22.07 13.01 -10.34
C PHE A 201 23.27 13.94 -10.07
N LEU A 202 24.49 13.41 -10.11
CA LEU A 202 25.72 14.15 -9.84
C LEU A 202 25.96 15.27 -10.87
N LEU A 203 25.65 15.02 -12.14
CA LEU A 203 25.64 16.03 -13.19
C LEU A 203 24.56 17.08 -12.93
N SER A 204 23.31 16.67 -12.61
CA SER A 204 22.22 17.63 -12.39
C SER A 204 22.49 18.63 -11.26
N ILE A 205 23.20 18.21 -10.20
CA ILE A 205 23.64 19.10 -9.11
C ILE A 205 24.73 20.10 -9.55
N GLN A 206 25.56 19.77 -10.55
CA GLN A 206 26.58 20.70 -11.08
C GLN A 206 26.00 21.84 -11.93
N TRP A 207 24.71 21.80 -12.30
CA TRP A 207 24.03 22.86 -13.06
C TRP A 207 23.36 23.92 -12.18
N VAL A 208 23.46 23.82 -10.85
CA VAL A 208 22.80 24.75 -9.91
C VAL A 208 23.81 25.19 -8.84
N ASP A 209 24.50 26.29 -9.14
CA ASP A 209 25.59 26.87 -8.32
C ASP A 209 25.18 27.10 -6.85
N THR A 210 23.89 27.36 -6.60
CA THR A 210 23.30 27.58 -5.27
C THR A 210 23.58 26.45 -4.28
N PHE A 211 23.82 25.21 -4.72
CA PHE A 211 24.11 24.10 -3.82
C PHE A 211 25.53 24.07 -3.28
N GLU A 212 26.50 24.77 -3.88
CA GLU A 212 27.93 24.57 -3.59
C GLU A 212 28.31 24.87 -2.12
N SER A 213 27.53 25.71 -1.43
CA SER A 213 27.68 26.05 -0.02
C SER A 213 27.07 25.05 0.98
N THR A 214 26.33 24.03 0.52
CA THR A 214 25.55 23.13 1.39
C THR A 214 26.34 21.91 1.89
N GLU A 215 26.05 21.43 3.11
CA GLU A 215 26.57 20.14 3.59
C GLU A 215 26.17 18.98 2.65
N PHE A 216 24.98 19.04 2.05
CA PHE A 216 24.48 18.06 1.11
C PHE A 216 25.37 17.94 -0.15
N TYR A 217 25.86 19.06 -0.67
CA TYR A 217 26.80 19.10 -1.81
C TYR A 217 28.16 18.48 -1.46
N THR A 218 28.62 18.58 -0.21
CA THR A 218 29.82 17.89 0.27
C THR A 218 29.63 16.37 0.29
N TYR A 219 28.52 15.89 0.84
CA TYR A 219 28.27 14.45 1.01
C TYR A 219 27.56 13.77 -0.18
N ARG A 220 27.25 14.48 -1.28
CA ARG A 220 26.41 14.01 -2.40
C ARG A 220 26.75 12.61 -2.94
N TRP A 221 28.02 12.21 -2.94
CA TRP A 221 28.47 10.90 -3.42
C TRP A 221 28.03 9.75 -2.50
N PHE A 222 28.04 9.98 -1.19
CA PHE A 222 27.54 9.03 -0.18
C PHE A 222 26.01 8.89 -0.22
N PHE A 223 25.30 9.85 -0.81
CA PHE A 223 23.86 9.74 -1.09
C PHE A 223 23.68 8.98 -2.41
N ALA A 224 24.22 9.52 -3.50
CA ALA A 224 24.02 9.05 -4.87
C ALA A 224 24.27 7.54 -5.04
N ILE A 225 25.41 7.05 -4.55
CA ILE A 225 25.83 5.65 -4.81
C ILE A 225 24.94 4.65 -4.06
N PRO A 226 24.71 4.75 -2.73
CA PRO A 226 23.82 3.82 -2.03
C PRO A 226 22.36 3.93 -2.48
N THR A 227 21.81 5.14 -2.65
CA THR A 227 20.40 5.30 -3.04
C THR A 227 20.17 4.89 -4.49
N GLY A 228 21.11 5.24 -5.39
CA GLY A 228 21.18 4.75 -6.77
C GLY A 228 21.25 3.22 -6.86
N TYR A 229 22.01 2.55 -5.99
CA TYR A 229 22.07 1.09 -5.95
C TYR A 229 20.78 0.46 -5.44
N VAL A 230 20.20 1.00 -4.37
CA VAL A 230 18.93 0.47 -3.81
C VAL A 230 17.78 0.65 -4.79
N VAL A 231 17.62 1.82 -5.42
CA VAL A 231 16.58 2.01 -6.43
C VAL A 231 16.83 1.15 -7.67
N ALA A 232 18.07 1.00 -8.12
CA ALA A 232 18.40 0.14 -9.26
C ALA A 232 18.06 -1.33 -8.99
N LEU A 233 18.36 -1.84 -7.78
CA LEU A 233 18.00 -3.19 -7.37
C LEU A 233 16.49 -3.37 -7.24
N CYS A 234 15.79 -2.41 -6.62
CA CYS A 234 14.33 -2.40 -6.55
C CYS A 234 13.68 -2.39 -7.94
N ALA A 235 14.19 -1.57 -8.87
CA ALA A 235 13.74 -1.50 -10.26
C ALA A 235 13.99 -2.82 -11.00
N CYS A 236 15.14 -3.49 -10.77
CA CYS A 236 15.45 -4.79 -11.37
C CYS A 236 14.49 -5.92 -10.93
N LEU A 237 13.98 -5.84 -9.70
CA LEU A 237 13.04 -6.81 -9.12
C LEU A 237 11.57 -6.56 -9.49
N THR A 238 11.21 -5.37 -10.01
CA THR A 238 9.82 -5.09 -10.44
C THR A 238 9.32 -6.08 -11.51
N PRO A 239 8.00 -6.34 -11.64
CA PRO A 239 7.50 -7.44 -12.48
C PRO A 239 7.82 -7.31 -13.99
N ASP A 240 7.60 -6.12 -14.55
CA ASP A 240 7.90 -5.80 -15.96
C ASP A 240 8.93 -4.67 -16.06
N TRP A 241 9.67 -4.63 -17.16
CA TRP A 241 10.54 -3.51 -17.53
C TRP A 241 9.82 -2.15 -17.52
N GLN A 242 8.50 -2.13 -17.81
CA GLN A 242 7.69 -0.91 -17.73
C GLN A 242 7.61 -0.38 -16.28
N TYR A 243 7.37 -1.26 -15.31
CA TYR A 243 7.38 -0.88 -13.89
C TYR A 243 8.78 -0.52 -13.41
N SER A 244 9.82 -1.14 -13.98
CA SER A 244 11.23 -0.80 -13.71
C SER A 244 11.52 0.67 -14.04
N VAL A 245 11.16 1.11 -15.25
CA VAL A 245 11.33 2.51 -15.70
C VAL A 245 10.45 3.47 -14.89
N ILE A 246 9.21 3.10 -14.59
CA ILE A 246 8.32 3.91 -13.74
C ILE A 246 8.88 4.10 -12.32
N THR A 247 9.48 3.07 -11.72
CA THR A 247 10.12 3.17 -10.40
C THR A 247 11.32 4.12 -10.43
N LEU A 248 12.14 4.08 -11.50
CA LEU A 248 13.22 5.05 -11.71
C LEU A 248 12.70 6.48 -11.91
N ILE A 249 11.57 6.67 -12.62
CA ILE A 249 10.91 7.99 -12.77
C ILE A 249 10.39 8.50 -11.42
N LYS A 250 9.67 7.67 -10.66
CA LYS A 250 9.14 8.01 -9.31
C LYS A 250 10.25 8.40 -8.33
N TYR A 251 11.40 7.72 -8.41
CA TYR A 251 12.60 8.05 -7.65
C TYR A 251 13.29 9.34 -8.15
N GLY A 252 13.36 9.56 -9.46
CA GLY A 252 13.88 10.81 -10.03
C GLY A 252 13.08 12.03 -9.58
N VAL A 253 11.74 11.95 -9.64
CA VAL A 253 10.83 12.99 -9.13
C VAL A 253 11.06 13.24 -7.63
N PHE A 254 11.16 12.19 -6.82
CA PHE A 254 11.48 12.30 -5.39
C PHE A 254 12.85 12.95 -5.14
N THR A 255 13.85 12.63 -5.96
CA THR A 255 15.21 13.18 -5.84
C THR A 255 15.24 14.67 -6.18
N ILE A 256 14.47 15.09 -7.18
CA ILE A 256 14.30 16.51 -7.53
C ILE A 256 13.52 17.26 -6.44
N LEU A 257 12.46 16.65 -5.87
CA LEU A 257 11.72 17.23 -4.74
C LEU A 257 12.59 17.34 -3.47
N THR A 258 13.40 16.33 -3.20
CA THR A 258 14.40 16.33 -2.13
C THR A 258 15.39 17.47 -2.32
N LEU A 259 15.94 17.60 -3.52
CA LEU A 259 16.91 18.64 -3.88
C LEU A 259 16.29 20.04 -3.84
N HIS A 260 15.04 20.20 -4.28
CA HIS A 260 14.27 21.44 -4.13
C HIS A 260 14.08 21.80 -2.65
N SER A 261 13.70 20.84 -1.80
CA SER A 261 13.52 21.05 -0.35
C SER A 261 14.82 21.29 0.42
N THR A 262 15.99 20.98 -0.14
CA THR A 262 17.30 21.38 0.41
C THR A 262 17.86 22.66 -0.22
N ALA A 263 17.28 23.14 -1.32
CA ALA A 263 17.60 24.45 -1.92
C ALA A 263 16.77 25.59 -1.31
N CYS A 264 15.50 25.29 -1.05
CA CYS A 264 14.51 26.19 -0.52
C CYS A 264 13.97 25.61 0.80
N PRO A 265 14.43 26.09 1.96
CA PRO A 265 13.89 25.68 3.24
C PRO A 265 12.44 26.14 3.36
N MET A 266 11.59 25.37 4.06
CA MET A 266 10.15 25.66 4.20
C MET A 266 9.83 27.02 4.88
N ASN A 267 10.85 27.71 5.39
CA ASN A 267 10.79 28.96 6.12
C ASN A 267 11.10 30.21 5.25
N GLU A 268 11.50 30.05 3.98
CA GLU A 268 11.83 31.17 3.08
C GLU A 268 10.80 31.25 1.93
N LEU A 269 9.96 32.30 1.92
CA LEU A 269 8.88 32.43 0.93
C LEU A 269 9.36 32.82 -0.48
N ASP A 270 10.51 33.50 -0.60
CA ASP A 270 10.99 34.13 -1.84
C ASP A 270 12.14 33.37 -2.53
N CYS A 271 12.09 32.03 -2.51
CA CYS A 271 13.02 31.17 -3.24
C CYS A 271 12.84 31.33 -4.76
N ASN A 272 13.76 32.04 -5.42
CA ASN A 272 13.81 32.21 -6.88
C ASN A 272 14.36 30.95 -7.60
N LEU A 273 13.79 29.77 -7.30
CA LEU A 273 14.14 28.52 -7.98
C LEU A 273 13.28 28.34 -9.25
N LEU A 274 13.86 27.78 -10.31
CA LEU A 274 13.25 27.72 -11.65
C LEU A 274 11.97 26.84 -11.75
N MET A 275 11.70 25.99 -10.75
CA MET A 275 10.54 25.09 -10.71
C MET A 275 9.97 24.96 -9.30
N GLY A 276 8.65 25.10 -9.17
CA GLY A 276 7.91 24.82 -7.95
C GLY A 276 7.63 23.34 -7.73
N THR A 277 7.34 22.94 -6.48
CA THR A 277 7.01 21.54 -6.12
C THR A 277 5.85 20.96 -6.93
N SER A 278 4.80 21.76 -7.15
CA SER A 278 3.64 21.39 -7.98
C SER A 278 4.01 21.10 -9.44
N GLU A 279 4.98 21.84 -10.00
CA GLU A 279 5.47 21.68 -11.37
C GLU A 279 6.36 20.44 -11.50
N ILE A 280 7.16 20.14 -10.48
CA ILE A 280 7.96 18.91 -10.40
C ILE A 280 7.03 17.68 -10.36
N PHE A 281 5.95 17.72 -9.58
CA PHE A 281 4.93 16.66 -9.61
C PHE A 281 4.24 16.57 -10.97
N LEU A 282 3.79 17.70 -11.54
CA LEU A 282 3.10 17.72 -12.83
C LEU A 282 3.99 17.18 -13.97
N GLY A 283 5.27 17.58 -14.01
CA GLY A 283 6.26 17.04 -14.92
C GLY A 283 6.44 15.53 -14.76
N GLY A 284 6.52 15.03 -13.52
CA GLY A 284 6.51 13.61 -13.22
C GLY A 284 5.28 12.87 -13.77
N MET A 285 4.08 13.44 -13.59
CA MET A 285 2.83 12.88 -14.14
C MET A 285 2.82 12.86 -15.68
N VAL A 286 3.32 13.91 -16.33
CA VAL A 286 3.43 14.01 -17.79
C VAL A 286 4.44 12.99 -18.35
N VAL A 287 5.60 12.81 -17.71
CA VAL A 287 6.60 11.81 -18.11
C VAL A 287 6.03 10.39 -17.98
N ILE A 288 5.31 10.09 -16.90
CA ILE A 288 4.60 8.81 -16.70
C ILE A 288 3.53 8.60 -17.79
N LEU A 289 2.75 9.63 -18.14
CA LEU A 289 1.73 9.57 -19.18
C LEU A 289 2.33 9.24 -20.56
N VAL A 290 3.35 10.01 -20.96
CA VAL A 290 4.04 9.84 -22.25
C VAL A 290 4.70 8.46 -22.33
N PHE A 291 5.36 8.01 -21.25
CA PHE A 291 5.96 6.68 -21.20
C PHE A 291 4.93 5.55 -21.35
N ARG A 292 3.81 5.58 -20.59
CA ARG A 292 2.78 4.53 -20.70
C ARG A 292 2.10 4.53 -22.05
N PHE A 293 1.84 5.69 -22.65
CA PHE A 293 1.24 5.79 -23.98
C PHE A 293 2.18 5.30 -25.10
N ALA A 294 3.49 5.56 -24.98
CA ALA A 294 4.48 5.04 -25.93
C ALA A 294 4.78 3.54 -25.75
N SER A 295 4.64 3.02 -24.53
CA SER A 295 5.03 1.64 -24.17
C SER A 295 3.90 0.60 -24.26
N THR A 296 2.63 1.03 -24.36
CA THR A 296 1.46 0.13 -24.20
C THR A 296 0.48 0.23 -25.36
N SER A 297 0.37 -0.84 -26.16
CA SER A 297 -0.51 -0.89 -27.34
C SER A 297 -2.02 -0.91 -27.01
N GLY A 298 -2.39 -1.40 -25.82
CA GLY A 298 -3.79 -1.50 -25.40
C GLY A 298 -4.29 -0.22 -24.73
N LYS A 299 -5.26 0.48 -25.34
CA LYS A 299 -5.81 1.75 -24.83
C LYS A 299 -6.29 1.66 -23.37
N ALA A 300 -7.06 0.62 -23.04
CA ALA A 300 -7.57 0.39 -21.69
C ALA A 300 -6.44 0.04 -20.70
N GLU A 301 -5.47 -0.76 -21.12
CA GLU A 301 -4.30 -1.12 -20.29
C GLU A 301 -3.43 0.10 -20.00
N ALA A 302 -3.17 0.95 -21.00
CA ALA A 302 -2.42 2.19 -20.83
C ALA A 302 -3.09 3.11 -19.80
N PHE A 303 -4.43 3.25 -19.87
CA PHE A 303 -5.21 4.06 -18.93
C PHE A 303 -5.19 3.50 -17.51
N VAL A 304 -5.44 2.20 -17.32
CA VAL A 304 -5.43 1.55 -16.00
C VAL A 304 -4.02 1.60 -15.38
N SER A 305 -2.98 1.33 -16.18
CA SER A 305 -1.59 1.40 -15.73
C SER A 305 -1.17 2.82 -15.36
N PHE A 306 -1.56 3.81 -16.17
CA PHE A 306 -1.32 5.23 -15.87
C PHE A 306 -1.97 5.63 -14.54
N MET A 307 -3.25 5.32 -14.33
CA MET A 307 -3.96 5.69 -13.10
C MET A 307 -3.32 5.05 -11.86
N LEU A 308 -2.91 3.78 -11.93
CA LEU A 308 -2.15 3.12 -10.86
C LEU A 308 -0.78 3.77 -10.66
N ASP A 309 -0.10 4.20 -11.72
CA ASP A 309 1.20 4.87 -11.57
C ASP A 309 1.09 6.26 -10.95
N ILE A 310 0.06 7.04 -11.29
CA ILE A 310 -0.25 8.32 -10.65
C ILE A 310 -0.62 8.14 -9.18
N VAL A 311 -1.45 7.13 -8.85
CA VAL A 311 -1.73 6.80 -7.45
C VAL A 311 -0.44 6.45 -6.71
N GLY A 312 0.45 5.64 -7.28
CA GLY A 312 1.75 5.34 -6.69
C GLY A 312 2.68 6.54 -6.56
N LEU A 313 2.63 7.51 -7.48
CA LEU A 313 3.38 8.76 -7.38
C LEU A 313 2.85 9.64 -6.25
N LEU A 314 1.54 9.89 -6.20
CA LEU A 314 0.93 10.75 -5.17
C LEU A 314 0.96 10.11 -3.78
N TYR A 315 0.74 8.79 -3.68
CA TYR A 315 0.81 8.07 -2.42
C TYR A 315 2.26 7.93 -1.93
N VAL A 316 3.15 7.31 -2.72
CA VAL A 316 4.49 6.92 -2.25
C VAL A 316 5.49 8.08 -2.40
N THR A 317 5.67 8.64 -3.60
CA THR A 317 6.59 9.78 -3.80
C THR A 317 6.08 11.04 -3.08
N GLY A 318 4.76 11.30 -3.13
CA GLY A 318 4.12 12.46 -2.53
C GLY A 318 4.38 12.57 -1.02
N THR A 319 3.86 11.62 -0.25
CA THR A 319 3.97 11.64 1.22
C THR A 319 5.40 11.59 1.73
N LEU A 320 6.28 10.77 1.11
CA LEU A 320 7.67 10.66 1.52
C LEU A 320 8.49 11.91 1.17
N SER A 321 8.14 12.65 0.12
CA SER A 321 8.79 13.96 -0.14
C SER A 321 8.46 14.99 0.94
N ILE A 322 7.23 14.98 1.48
CA ILE A 322 6.83 15.81 2.62
C ILE A 322 7.58 15.35 3.90
N LEU A 323 7.76 14.05 4.10
CA LEU A 323 8.56 13.51 5.22
C LEU A 323 10.03 13.95 5.17
N VAL A 324 10.61 14.08 3.97
CA VAL A 324 11.97 14.62 3.77
C VAL A 324 12.03 16.12 4.06
N ALA A 325 10.97 16.90 3.79
CA ALA A 325 10.94 18.32 4.16
C ALA A 325 11.02 18.57 5.68
N PHE A 326 10.71 17.56 6.51
CA PHE A 326 10.96 17.58 7.96
C PHE A 326 12.42 17.27 8.37
N VAL A 327 13.35 17.23 7.41
CA VAL A 327 14.79 16.98 7.65
C VAL A 327 15.63 18.27 7.47
N ASP A 328 14.95 19.38 7.15
CA ASP A 328 15.51 20.67 6.70
C ASP A 328 16.49 21.34 7.70
N ASP A 329 17.41 22.11 7.12
CA ASP A 329 18.74 22.35 7.68
C ASP A 329 18.81 23.60 8.58
N ASN A 330 18.00 24.63 8.31
CA ASN A 330 18.12 25.92 9.01
C ASN A 330 17.59 25.86 10.46
N HIS A 331 16.70 24.90 10.77
CA HIS A 331 16.14 24.66 12.12
C HIS A 331 16.31 23.19 12.56
N ARG A 332 17.51 22.62 12.39
CA ARG A 332 17.86 21.19 12.66
C ARG A 332 17.24 20.63 13.95
N THR A 333 17.25 21.40 15.04
CA THR A 333 16.78 20.95 16.36
C THR A 333 15.26 20.90 16.46
N LEU A 334 14.53 21.80 15.78
CA LEU A 334 13.07 21.81 15.81
C LEU A 334 12.54 20.63 14.99
N TYR A 335 12.79 20.60 13.68
CA TYR A 335 12.19 19.62 12.76
C TYR A 335 12.39 18.15 13.20
N ARG A 336 13.56 17.82 13.75
CA ARG A 336 13.84 16.49 14.35
C ARG A 336 12.92 16.14 15.51
N LYS A 337 12.68 17.07 16.45
CA LYS A 337 11.73 16.85 17.56
C LYS A 337 10.33 16.55 17.02
N LEU A 338 9.93 17.21 15.93
CA LEU A 338 8.60 17.04 15.31
C LEU A 338 8.46 15.65 14.69
N LEU A 339 9.46 15.22 13.92
CA LEU A 339 9.48 13.90 13.28
C LEU A 339 9.52 12.77 14.32
N ILE A 340 10.30 12.94 15.40
CA ILE A 340 10.29 12.04 16.57
C ILE A 340 8.91 12.00 17.23
N ALA A 341 8.30 13.15 17.51
CA ALA A 341 6.97 13.23 18.12
C ALA A 341 5.89 12.56 17.26
N LEU A 342 5.89 12.82 15.95
CA LEU A 342 4.99 12.19 14.98
C LEU A 342 5.12 10.66 14.98
N LEU A 343 6.34 10.15 14.95
CA LEU A 343 6.63 8.72 14.95
C LEU A 343 6.13 8.04 16.24
N TYR A 344 6.35 8.67 17.39
CA TYR A 344 5.80 8.20 18.66
C TYR A 344 4.26 8.28 18.70
N ILE A 345 3.64 9.32 18.15
CA ILE A 345 2.17 9.46 18.07
C ILE A 345 1.56 8.32 17.23
N VAL A 346 2.17 7.97 16.09
CA VAL A 346 1.72 6.84 15.24
C VAL A 346 1.85 5.52 15.99
N TRP A 347 3.02 5.20 16.56
CA TRP A 347 3.21 3.96 17.32
C TRP A 347 2.32 3.86 18.57
N ALA A 348 2.05 4.98 19.24
CA ALA A 348 1.11 5.05 20.36
C ALA A 348 -0.34 4.86 19.90
N SER A 349 -0.73 5.44 18.77
CA SER A 349 -2.03 5.19 18.10
C SER A 349 -2.23 3.69 17.88
N ASP A 350 -1.28 3.02 17.25
CA ASP A 350 -1.40 1.60 16.87
C ASP A 350 -1.42 0.69 18.11
N THR A 351 -0.64 1.05 19.13
CA THR A 351 -0.62 0.37 20.42
C THR A 351 -1.95 0.55 21.15
N GLY A 352 -2.48 1.79 21.23
CA GLY A 352 -3.78 2.09 21.83
C GLY A 352 -4.94 1.40 21.12
N ALA A 353 -4.89 1.34 19.79
CA ALA A 353 -5.83 0.60 18.96
C ALA A 353 -5.84 -0.89 19.30
N TYR A 354 -4.67 -1.53 19.30
CA TYR A 354 -4.54 -2.95 19.61
C TYR A 354 -4.94 -3.26 21.06
N LEU A 355 -4.57 -2.40 22.01
CA LEU A 355 -4.93 -2.58 23.42
C LEU A 355 -6.44 -2.47 23.63
N ILE A 356 -7.09 -1.40 23.17
CA ILE A 356 -8.52 -1.18 23.41
C ILE A 356 -9.38 -2.17 22.60
N GLY A 357 -9.03 -2.43 21.34
CA GLY A 357 -9.69 -3.45 20.52
C GLY A 357 -9.64 -4.86 21.14
N LYS A 358 -8.59 -5.17 21.92
CA LYS A 358 -8.41 -6.44 22.66
C LYS A 358 -9.02 -6.42 24.07
N VAL A 359 -9.07 -5.28 24.74
CA VAL A 359 -9.75 -5.14 26.03
C VAL A 359 -11.25 -5.35 25.85
N LEU A 360 -11.83 -4.80 24.78
CA LEU A 360 -13.25 -4.98 24.44
C LEU A 360 -13.56 -6.40 23.96
N ASP A 361 -12.62 -7.05 23.25
CA ASP A 361 -12.63 -8.49 22.93
C ASP A 361 -12.75 -9.34 24.20
N TYR A 362 -11.85 -9.09 25.17
CA TYR A 362 -11.82 -9.81 26.45
C TYR A 362 -13.11 -9.61 27.26
N PHE A 363 -13.64 -8.38 27.31
CA PHE A 363 -14.91 -8.07 27.95
C PHE A 363 -16.15 -8.55 27.17
N HIS A 364 -15.99 -9.23 26.03
CA HIS A 364 -17.07 -9.73 25.17
C HIS A 364 -18.07 -8.62 24.82
N TYR A 365 -17.55 -7.44 24.43
CA TYR A 365 -18.37 -6.27 24.14
C TYR A 365 -19.32 -6.54 22.95
N PRO A 366 -20.65 -6.41 23.12
CA PRO A 366 -21.62 -6.98 22.16
C PRO A 366 -21.81 -6.14 20.89
N TYR A 367 -21.25 -4.94 20.81
CA TYR A 367 -21.33 -4.06 19.65
C TYR A 367 -19.96 -3.95 19.00
N TYR A 368 -19.71 -4.75 17.95
CA TYR A 368 -18.50 -4.61 17.14
C TYR A 368 -18.82 -3.77 15.89
N ASN A 369 -18.26 -2.56 15.83
CA ASN A 369 -18.50 -1.60 14.75
C ASN A 369 -17.25 -1.48 13.84
N PRO A 370 -17.15 -2.23 12.73
CA PRO A 370 -16.03 -2.13 11.80
C PRO A 370 -16.03 -0.78 11.08
N LEU A 371 -14.86 -0.15 11.00
CA LEU A 371 -14.64 1.14 10.35
C LEU A 371 -14.81 1.05 8.82
N ALA A 372 -14.45 -0.12 8.25
CA ALA A 372 -14.71 -0.46 6.85
C ALA A 372 -14.78 -1.98 6.67
N ALA A 373 -16.00 -2.54 6.82
CA ALA A 373 -16.25 -3.99 6.78
C ALA A 373 -15.82 -4.70 5.47
N HIS A 374 -15.62 -3.96 4.37
CA HIS A 374 -15.16 -4.52 3.09
C HIS A 374 -13.64 -4.38 2.85
N LEU A 375 -12.88 -3.82 3.81
CA LEU A 375 -11.45 -3.54 3.66
C LEU A 375 -10.58 -4.24 4.72
N SER A 376 -10.98 -4.17 6.00
CA SER A 376 -10.16 -4.70 7.09
C SER A 376 -10.99 -5.14 8.29
N LYS A 377 -10.78 -6.39 8.73
CA LYS A 377 -11.28 -6.92 10.01
C LYS A 377 -10.74 -6.17 11.24
N ASN A 378 -9.52 -5.65 11.18
CA ASN A 378 -8.80 -5.19 12.38
C ASN A 378 -8.94 -3.68 12.65
N LYS A 379 -9.93 -3.02 12.03
CA LYS A 379 -10.15 -1.57 12.14
C LYS A 379 -11.61 -1.31 12.51
N ASP A 380 -11.85 -0.89 13.74
CA ASP A 380 -13.16 -0.56 14.31
C ASP A 380 -13.18 0.86 14.88
N TYR A 381 -14.39 1.40 15.11
CA TYR A 381 -14.56 2.74 15.71
C TYR A 381 -13.99 2.79 17.13
N GLU A 382 -14.13 1.71 17.90
CA GLU A 382 -13.62 1.62 19.27
C GLU A 382 -12.09 1.63 19.37
N GLY A 383 -11.38 0.84 18.54
CA GLY A 383 -9.92 0.92 18.43
C GLY A 383 -9.44 2.23 17.81
N THR A 384 -10.29 2.94 17.06
CA THR A 384 -9.98 4.29 16.55
C THR A 384 -10.07 5.35 17.66
N LEU A 385 -11.10 5.28 18.52
CA LEU A 385 -11.16 6.08 19.76
C LEU A 385 -9.96 5.79 20.67
N GLY A 386 -9.55 4.51 20.78
CA GLY A 386 -8.37 4.12 21.53
C GLY A 386 -7.07 4.70 21.01
N ALA A 387 -6.89 4.74 19.68
CA ALA A 387 -5.74 5.41 19.05
C ALA A 387 -5.73 6.91 19.30
N ILE A 388 -6.89 7.58 19.27
CA ILE A 388 -7.00 9.01 19.56
C ILE A 388 -6.59 9.30 21.00
N ILE A 389 -7.08 8.53 21.97
CA ILE A 389 -6.74 8.70 23.40
C ILE A 389 -5.22 8.52 23.63
N PHE A 390 -4.63 7.45 23.11
CA PHE A 390 -3.18 7.21 23.25
C PHE A 390 -2.34 8.25 22.50
N GLY A 391 -2.74 8.66 21.29
CA GLY A 391 -2.07 9.71 20.52
C GLY A 391 -2.06 11.05 21.25
N ILE A 392 -3.18 11.46 21.87
CA ILE A 392 -3.26 12.68 22.69
C ILE A 392 -2.33 12.60 23.89
N ILE A 393 -2.35 11.49 24.64
CA ILE A 393 -1.44 11.29 25.79
C ILE A 393 0.03 11.40 25.35
N THR A 394 0.39 10.78 24.23
CA THR A 394 1.74 10.84 23.68
C THR A 394 2.12 12.23 23.17
N MET A 395 1.20 13.00 22.58
CA MET A 395 1.46 14.40 22.22
C MET A 395 1.72 15.28 23.45
N VAL A 396 0.97 15.10 24.55
CA VAL A 396 1.21 15.86 25.79
C VAL A 396 2.61 15.54 26.34
N VAL A 397 2.93 14.25 26.52
CA VAL A 397 4.24 13.82 27.02
C VAL A 397 5.39 14.24 26.09
N ALA A 398 5.21 14.14 24.78
CA ALA A 398 6.21 14.60 23.80
C ALA A 398 6.35 16.12 23.79
N SER A 399 5.27 16.88 23.99
CA SER A 399 5.32 18.34 24.08
C SER A 399 6.08 18.82 25.32
N GLU A 400 5.97 18.12 26.45
CA GLU A 400 6.71 18.44 27.68
C GLU A 400 8.18 18.02 27.57
N LEU A 401 8.45 16.81 27.06
CA LEU A 401 9.81 16.26 26.99
C LEU A 401 10.67 16.89 25.88
N LEU A 402 10.06 17.27 24.75
CA LEU A 402 10.76 17.83 23.60
C LEU A 402 10.61 19.36 23.49
N ASP A 403 9.86 20.02 24.37
CA ASP A 403 9.56 21.46 24.27
C ASP A 403 9.07 21.84 22.85
N LEU A 404 7.89 21.34 22.51
CA LEU A 404 7.24 21.59 21.21
C LEU A 404 6.49 22.93 21.25
N PRO A 405 6.63 23.81 20.24
CA PRO A 405 5.86 25.06 20.17
C PRO A 405 4.36 24.79 19.88
N GLY A 406 3.53 25.82 20.04
CA GLY A 406 2.08 25.80 19.80
C GLY A 406 1.23 25.68 21.06
N SER A 407 -0.04 26.10 20.98
CA SER A 407 -1.01 26.02 22.08
C SER A 407 -1.48 24.59 22.34
N PHE A 408 -1.98 24.31 23.55
CA PHE A 408 -2.50 22.99 23.92
C PHE A 408 -3.65 22.53 23.00
N GLU A 409 -4.60 23.43 22.70
CA GLU A 409 -5.73 23.14 21.80
C GLU A 409 -5.26 22.80 20.38
N MET A 410 -4.27 23.54 19.87
CA MET A 410 -3.69 23.30 18.55
C MET A 410 -2.97 21.95 18.50
N LYS A 411 -2.15 21.62 19.52
CA LYS A 411 -1.48 20.32 19.68
C LYS A 411 -2.47 19.17 19.66
N VAL A 412 -3.51 19.23 20.49
CA VAL A 412 -4.55 18.19 20.57
C VAL A 412 -5.32 18.09 19.24
N GLY A 413 -5.75 19.21 18.66
CA GLY A 413 -6.52 19.22 17.41
C GLY A 413 -5.77 18.60 16.23
N PHE A 414 -4.49 18.97 16.04
CA PHE A 414 -3.66 18.39 14.98
C PHE A 414 -3.27 16.93 15.26
N THR A 415 -3.12 16.52 16.53
CA THR A 415 -2.94 15.10 16.88
C THR A 415 -4.17 14.26 16.55
N VAL A 416 -5.38 14.72 16.91
CA VAL A 416 -6.63 14.02 16.54
C VAL A 416 -6.74 13.88 15.02
N LEU A 417 -6.49 14.97 14.28
CA LEU A 417 -6.55 14.96 12.82
C LEU A 417 -5.47 14.05 12.21
N ALA A 418 -4.24 14.06 12.73
CA ALA A 418 -3.14 13.21 12.24
C ALA A 418 -3.40 11.72 12.50
N VAL A 419 -3.97 11.36 13.66
CA VAL A 419 -4.37 9.97 13.96
C VAL A 419 -5.52 9.52 13.04
N VAL A 420 -6.55 10.34 12.85
CA VAL A 420 -7.68 10.01 11.96
C VAL A 420 -7.22 9.85 10.51
N VAL A 421 -6.42 10.80 10.00
CA VAL A 421 -5.91 10.74 8.62
C VAL A 421 -4.89 9.62 8.44
N GLY A 422 -4.04 9.35 9.44
CA GLY A 422 -3.17 8.17 9.47
C GLY A 422 -3.97 6.88 9.25
N ARG A 423 -5.03 6.65 10.03
CA ARG A 423 -5.93 5.49 9.86
C ARG A 423 -6.67 5.43 8.53
N MET A 424 -6.91 6.57 7.87
CA MET A 424 -7.38 6.59 6.49
C MET A 424 -6.30 6.11 5.51
N GLY A 425 -5.02 6.40 5.79
CA GLY A 425 -3.87 5.82 5.11
C GLY A 425 -3.85 4.30 5.20
N ASP A 426 -3.95 3.73 6.41
CA ASP A 426 -3.99 2.27 6.55
C ASP A 426 -5.18 1.65 5.80
N LEU A 427 -6.34 2.34 5.76
CA LEU A 427 -7.53 1.87 5.06
C LEU A 427 -7.34 1.91 3.54
N PHE A 428 -6.71 2.96 3.03
CA PHE A 428 -6.36 3.11 1.62
C PHE A 428 -5.35 2.03 1.19
N GLU A 429 -4.35 1.75 2.01
CA GLU A 429 -3.36 0.71 1.75
C GLU A 429 -3.99 -0.70 1.84
N SER A 430 -4.91 -0.92 2.79
CA SER A 430 -5.75 -2.14 2.84
C SER A 430 -6.61 -2.30 1.57
N LEU A 431 -7.16 -1.22 1.01
CA LEU A 431 -7.94 -1.24 -0.23
C LEU A 431 -7.10 -1.71 -1.42
N LEU A 432 -5.89 -1.19 -1.57
CA LEU A 432 -4.95 -1.63 -2.62
C LEU A 432 -4.64 -3.14 -2.47
N LYS A 433 -4.46 -3.63 -1.24
CA LYS A 433 -4.22 -5.06 -0.98
C LYS A 433 -5.42 -5.94 -1.31
N ARG A 434 -6.67 -5.51 -1.04
CA ARG A 434 -7.87 -6.26 -1.45
C ARG A 434 -8.13 -6.20 -2.95
N ALA A 435 -7.82 -5.08 -3.61
CA ALA A 435 -7.88 -4.98 -5.06
C ALA A 435 -6.90 -5.98 -5.73
N ALA A 436 -5.69 -6.11 -5.18
CA ALA A 436 -4.64 -7.03 -5.63
C ALA A 436 -4.83 -8.50 -5.21
N GLY A 437 -5.79 -8.81 -4.32
CA GLY A 437 -6.00 -10.17 -3.79
C GLY A 437 -4.92 -10.64 -2.82
N VAL A 438 -4.34 -9.76 -2.00
CA VAL A 438 -3.29 -10.09 -1.02
C VAL A 438 -3.63 -9.60 0.40
N LYS A 439 -2.82 -10.00 1.38
CA LYS A 439 -2.91 -9.52 2.79
C LYS A 439 -1.85 -8.48 3.14
N ASP A 440 -0.61 -8.76 2.74
CA ASP A 440 0.58 -7.96 3.04
C ASP A 440 1.10 -7.32 1.73
N SER A 441 1.75 -6.15 1.82
CA SER A 441 2.21 -5.40 0.63
C SER A 441 3.39 -6.05 -0.08
N GLY A 442 4.18 -6.83 0.66
CA GLY A 442 5.36 -7.52 0.17
C GLY A 442 5.93 -8.52 1.17
N THR A 443 6.98 -9.23 0.75
CA THR A 443 7.68 -10.25 1.56
C THR A 443 9.15 -9.89 1.79
N LEU A 444 9.54 -8.62 1.52
CA LEU A 444 10.92 -8.16 1.51
C LEU A 444 11.61 -8.29 2.88
N ILE A 445 10.85 -8.18 3.98
CA ILE A 445 11.33 -8.47 5.33
C ILE A 445 10.67 -9.77 5.83
N PRO A 446 11.38 -10.92 5.84
CA PRO A 446 10.78 -12.19 6.20
C PRO A 446 10.18 -12.17 7.62
N GLY A 447 8.93 -12.62 7.72
CA GLY A 447 8.18 -12.70 8.98
C GLY A 447 7.67 -11.36 9.54
N HIS A 448 7.82 -10.24 8.81
CA HIS A 448 7.42 -8.91 9.29
C HIS A 448 6.43 -8.15 8.37
N GLY A 449 6.07 -8.73 7.22
CA GLY A 449 5.29 -8.06 6.17
C GLY A 449 6.18 -7.25 5.24
N GLY A 450 5.58 -6.41 4.41
CA GLY A 450 6.27 -5.43 3.60
C GLY A 450 6.67 -4.18 4.37
N VAL A 451 7.38 -3.29 3.69
CA VAL A 451 7.76 -1.98 4.21
C VAL A 451 6.57 -1.01 4.14
N LEU A 452 5.71 -1.12 3.12
CA LEU A 452 4.53 -0.28 2.97
C LEU A 452 3.51 -0.53 4.11
N ASP A 453 3.34 -1.80 4.52
CA ASP A 453 2.56 -2.26 5.70
C ASP A 453 3.01 -1.65 7.07
N ARG A 454 4.05 -0.81 7.08
CA ARG A 454 4.68 -0.24 8.28
C ARG A 454 4.73 1.28 8.28
N ILE A 455 4.39 1.93 7.16
CA ILE A 455 4.53 3.38 6.99
C ILE A 455 3.30 4.05 6.38
N ASP A 456 2.29 3.28 5.96
CA ASP A 456 0.96 3.74 5.53
C ASP A 456 0.35 4.80 6.46
N ALA A 457 0.31 4.52 7.76
CA ALA A 457 -0.16 5.43 8.80
C ALA A 457 0.69 6.72 8.87
N LEU A 458 2.01 6.56 8.85
CA LEU A 458 2.98 7.66 8.97
C LEU A 458 2.93 8.60 7.76
N MET A 459 2.88 8.04 6.55
CA MET A 459 2.79 8.74 5.27
C MET A 459 1.59 9.71 5.25
N PHE A 460 0.42 9.23 5.68
CA PHE A 460 -0.78 10.06 5.77
C PHE A 460 -0.76 11.05 6.94
N ALA A 461 -0.32 10.63 8.13
CA ALA A 461 -0.20 11.53 9.29
C ALA A 461 0.77 12.70 9.05
N THR A 462 1.85 12.46 8.29
CA THR A 462 2.85 13.49 7.89
C THR A 462 2.22 14.66 7.13
N ILE A 463 1.22 14.40 6.27
CA ILE A 463 0.51 15.47 5.53
C ILE A 463 -0.13 16.46 6.50
N VAL A 464 -0.87 15.95 7.49
CA VAL A 464 -1.53 16.77 8.52
C VAL A 464 -0.51 17.51 9.37
N PHE A 465 0.53 16.80 9.82
CA PHE A 465 1.56 17.37 10.69
C PHE A 465 2.34 18.49 9.99
N SER A 466 2.51 18.45 8.67
CA SER A 466 3.17 19.54 7.92
C SER A 466 2.43 20.88 8.05
N ARG A 467 1.10 20.85 8.17
CA ARG A 467 0.25 22.04 8.34
C ARG A 467 0.16 22.52 9.79
N TYR A 468 0.51 21.68 10.77
CA TYR A 468 0.60 22.10 12.17
C TYR A 468 1.73 23.13 12.39
N TYR A 469 2.84 23.01 11.64
CA TYR A 469 4.02 23.87 11.78
C TYR A 469 4.07 25.03 10.79
N ALA A 470 3.52 24.89 9.58
CA ALA A 470 3.30 26.00 8.64
C ALA A 470 2.24 27.03 9.11
N LEU A 471 1.81 26.95 10.38
CA LEU A 471 0.96 27.90 11.10
C LEU A 471 1.68 28.43 12.37
N GLN A 472 2.98 28.18 12.51
CA GLN A 472 3.82 28.60 13.64
C GLN A 472 5.14 29.27 13.19
N SER A 473 5.57 28.99 11.96
CA SER A 473 6.35 29.91 11.12
C SER A 473 5.49 31.09 10.68
#